data_AF-A0A368GD77-F1
#
_entry.id   AF-A0A368GD77-F1
#
_cell.length_a   1.000
_cell.length_b   1.000
_cell.length_c   1.000
_cell.angle_alpha   90.00
_cell.angle_beta   90.00
_cell.angle_gamma   90.00
#
_symmetry.space_group_name_H-M   'P 1'
#
loop_
_entity.id
_entity.type
_entity.pdbx_description
1 polymer ?
#
loop_
_entity_poly.entity_id
_entity_poly.type
_entity_poly.pdbx_seq_one_letter_code
_entity_poly.pdbx_strand_id
1 'polypeptide(L)'
;MGSLPQLLLELFLSALPKNHSETALDAISLQTACLSVDSPSGATLTELFVHDLVNGFANTQKWTRRQTFAYVCERVLLDHALSMEQFRYFLLPHLIAMADDSVVNVRIAVCRALSLCDSSVQSHAIASDSRRLSPLTVETVLERLAADADMDVARAARQAMGQTVGNETVDVSMRGFRIRERENAFLDVHLVDNYEEDDMSLCSDYTNSETPTRNKQMGLSD
;
A
#
# COMPACT_ATOMS: atom_id res chain seq x y z
N MET A 1 15.44 -34.48 -8.36
CA MET A 1 14.68 -33.24 -8.65
C MET A 1 13.28 -33.47 -8.11
N GLY A 2 12.83 -32.65 -7.16
CA GLY A 2 11.47 -32.77 -6.61
C GLY A 2 10.42 -32.45 -7.68
N SER A 3 9.19 -32.92 -7.48
CA SER A 3 8.07 -32.48 -8.32
C SER A 3 7.85 -30.97 -8.14
N LEU A 4 7.35 -30.28 -9.16
CA LEU A 4 7.05 -28.83 -9.09
C LEU A 4 6.20 -28.44 -7.85
N PRO A 5 5.20 -29.24 -7.41
CA PRO A 5 4.50 -29.00 -6.15
C PRO A 5 5.39 -29.06 -4.90
N GLN A 6 6.38 -29.96 -4.87
CA GLN A 6 7.34 -30.08 -3.76
C GLN A 6 8.23 -28.83 -3.68
N LEU A 7 8.71 -28.35 -4.83
CA LEU A 7 9.51 -27.13 -4.95
C LEU A 7 8.72 -25.89 -4.50
N LEU A 8 7.46 -25.77 -4.92
CA LEU A 8 6.60 -24.65 -4.54
C LEU A 8 6.24 -24.67 -3.05
N LEU A 9 6.13 -25.85 -2.44
CA LEU A 9 5.94 -25.99 -1.00
C LEU A 9 7.20 -25.60 -0.20
N GLU A 10 8.39 -26.02 -0.64
CA GLU A 10 9.66 -25.58 -0.03
C GLU A 10 9.85 -24.07 -0.16
N LEU A 11 9.51 -23.51 -1.33
CA LEU A 11 9.51 -22.07 -1.55
C LEU A 11 8.53 -21.34 -0.64
N PHE A 12 7.32 -21.86 -0.49
CA PHE A 12 6.33 -21.32 0.42
C PHE A 12 6.85 -21.26 1.86
N LEU A 13 7.39 -22.37 2.37
CA LEU A 13 7.98 -22.44 3.71
C LEU A 13 9.15 -21.47 3.89
N SER A 14 9.96 -21.29 2.84
CA SER A 14 11.08 -20.33 2.84
C SER A 14 10.64 -18.87 2.81
N ALA A 15 9.49 -18.59 2.18
CA ALA A 15 8.91 -17.26 2.02
C ALA A 15 8.15 -16.77 3.26
N LEU A 16 7.88 -17.65 4.23
CA LEU A 16 7.21 -17.26 5.46
C LEU A 16 8.09 -16.34 6.30
N PRO A 17 7.59 -15.16 6.72
CA PRO A 17 8.30 -14.32 7.66
C PRO A 17 8.48 -15.08 8.99
N LYS A 18 9.74 -15.21 9.44
CA LYS A 18 10.19 -16.05 10.56
C LYS A 18 9.52 -15.75 11.92
N ASN A 19 8.72 -14.69 12.03
CA ASN A 19 8.27 -14.12 13.31
C ASN A 19 6.74 -14.10 13.51
N HIS A 20 5.93 -14.79 12.70
CA HIS A 20 4.47 -14.81 12.89
C HIS A 20 3.97 -16.23 13.10
N SER A 21 3.46 -16.56 14.29
CA SER A 21 2.90 -17.88 14.62
C SER A 21 1.73 -18.32 13.73
N GLU A 22 1.07 -17.37 13.04
CA GLU A 22 -0.05 -17.63 12.13
C GLU A 22 0.40 -18.19 10.76
N THR A 23 1.67 -18.00 10.36
CA THR A 23 2.21 -18.50 9.08
C THR A 23 2.35 -20.02 9.05
N ALA A 24 2.50 -20.65 10.22
CA ALA A 24 2.56 -22.10 10.36
C ALA A 24 1.23 -22.78 9.99
N LEU A 25 0.09 -22.15 10.28
CA LEU A 25 -1.23 -22.68 9.92
C LEU A 25 -1.48 -22.59 8.42
N ASP A 26 -0.98 -21.54 7.79
CA ASP A 26 -1.06 -21.36 6.34
C ASP A 26 -0.15 -22.36 5.60
N ALA A 27 1.04 -22.66 6.16
CA ALA A 27 1.90 -23.75 5.70
C ALA A 27 1.24 -25.12 5.80
N ILE A 28 0.59 -25.43 6.92
CA ILE A 28 -0.14 -26.69 7.11
C ILE A 28 -1.29 -26.82 6.12
N SER A 29 -2.01 -25.72 5.86
CA SER A 29 -3.12 -25.69 4.90
C SER A 29 -2.65 -25.96 3.46
N LEU A 30 -1.49 -25.42 3.05
CA LEU A 30 -0.88 -25.74 1.75
C LEU A 30 -0.32 -27.15 1.68
N GLN A 31 0.40 -27.59 2.71
CA GLN A 31 0.94 -28.94 2.78
C GLN A 31 -0.19 -29.97 2.58
N THR A 32 -1.34 -29.75 3.21
CA THR A 32 -2.54 -30.60 3.06
C THR A 32 -3.09 -30.58 1.63
N ALA A 33 -3.12 -29.42 0.98
CA ALA A 33 -3.52 -29.32 -0.43
C ALA A 33 -2.54 -30.07 -1.35
N CYS A 34 -1.23 -29.89 -1.17
CA CYS A 34 -0.18 -30.56 -1.95
C CYS A 34 -0.21 -32.09 -1.81
N LEU A 35 -0.43 -32.60 -0.59
CA LEU A 35 -0.43 -34.04 -0.29
C LEU A 35 -1.70 -34.76 -0.77
N SER A 36 -2.73 -34.03 -1.20
CA SER A 36 -3.98 -34.62 -1.69
C SER A 36 -3.96 -34.98 -3.19
N VAL A 37 -2.87 -34.64 -3.91
CA VAL A 37 -2.81 -34.72 -5.37
C VAL A 37 -2.00 -35.94 -5.85
N ASP A 38 -2.57 -37.13 -5.70
CA ASP A 38 -2.10 -38.34 -6.37
C ASP A 38 -2.73 -38.44 -7.77
N SER A 39 -2.10 -37.87 -8.81
CA SER A 39 -2.56 -38.13 -10.19
C SER A 39 -1.46 -38.07 -11.26
N PRO A 40 -1.46 -38.96 -12.28
CA PRO A 40 -0.28 -39.24 -13.10
C PRO A 40 -0.13 -38.37 -14.38
N SER A 41 -0.50 -37.08 -14.35
CA SER A 41 -0.38 -36.19 -15.52
C SER A 41 0.14 -34.81 -15.13
N GLY A 42 1.43 -34.55 -15.36
CA GLY A 42 2.16 -33.36 -14.88
C GLY A 42 1.60 -32.00 -15.32
N ALA A 43 0.90 -31.93 -16.45
CA ALA A 43 0.30 -30.68 -16.94
C ALA A 43 -0.96 -30.30 -16.15
N THR A 44 -1.87 -31.27 -15.91
CA THR A 44 -3.09 -31.06 -15.11
C THR A 44 -2.78 -30.83 -13.63
N LEU A 45 -1.67 -31.40 -13.14
CA LEU A 45 -1.19 -31.17 -11.78
C LEU A 45 -0.74 -29.72 -11.53
N THR A 46 -0.16 -29.07 -12.54
CA THR A 46 0.36 -27.70 -12.41
C THR A 46 -0.79 -26.68 -12.37
N GLU A 47 -1.81 -26.86 -13.22
CA GLU A 47 -2.99 -26.00 -13.24
C GLU A 47 -3.83 -26.10 -11.97
N LEU A 48 -4.09 -27.32 -11.48
CA LEU A 48 -4.82 -27.53 -10.23
C LEU A 48 -4.06 -26.96 -9.02
N PHE A 49 -2.74 -27.15 -8.97
CA PHE A 49 -1.91 -26.58 -7.92
C PHE A 49 -1.92 -25.05 -7.94
N VAL A 50 -1.77 -24.42 -9.10
CA VAL A 50 -1.83 -22.96 -9.26
C VAL A 50 -3.21 -22.44 -8.82
N HIS A 51 -4.28 -23.12 -9.23
CA HIS A 51 -5.64 -22.78 -8.81
C HIS A 51 -5.80 -22.80 -7.28
N ASP A 52 -5.29 -23.84 -6.62
CA ASP A 52 -5.37 -23.97 -5.16
C ASP A 52 -4.49 -22.93 -4.45
N LEU A 53 -3.32 -22.62 -5.00
CA LEU A 53 -2.45 -21.55 -4.50
C LEU A 53 -3.14 -20.19 -4.60
N VAL A 54 -3.75 -19.87 -5.75
CA VAL A 54 -4.43 -18.60 -5.98
C VAL A 54 -5.65 -18.46 -5.07
N ASN A 55 -6.50 -19.49 -5.00
CA ASN A 55 -7.70 -19.44 -4.16
C ASN A 55 -7.41 -19.52 -2.67
N GLY A 56 -6.38 -20.27 -2.28
CA GLY A 56 -5.96 -20.42 -0.89
C GLY A 56 -5.23 -19.21 -0.33
N PHE A 57 -4.66 -18.35 -1.20
CA PHE A 57 -3.84 -17.22 -0.79
C PHE A 57 -4.29 -15.90 -1.40
N ALA A 58 -4.13 -15.72 -2.71
CA ALA A 58 -4.34 -14.44 -3.40
C ALA A 58 -5.78 -13.91 -3.27
N ASN A 59 -6.79 -14.79 -3.33
CA ASN A 59 -8.20 -14.41 -3.29
C ASN A 59 -8.82 -14.41 -1.87
N THR A 60 -8.02 -14.55 -0.82
CA THR A 60 -8.53 -14.63 0.56
C THR A 60 -8.72 -13.27 1.21
N GLN A 61 -9.59 -13.20 2.23
CA GLN A 61 -9.78 -11.98 3.03
C GLN A 61 -8.60 -11.67 3.96
N LYS A 62 -7.78 -12.67 4.30
CA LYS A 62 -6.61 -12.50 5.17
C LYS A 62 -5.45 -11.88 4.38
N TRP A 63 -5.10 -10.64 4.71
CA TRP A 63 -4.03 -9.91 4.01
C TRP A 63 -2.66 -10.59 4.14
N THR A 64 -2.39 -11.28 5.25
CA THR A 64 -1.15 -12.03 5.46
C THR A 64 -0.98 -13.13 4.42
N ARG A 65 -2.06 -13.87 4.10
CA ARG A 65 -2.05 -14.88 3.04
C ARG A 65 -1.83 -14.27 1.66
N ARG A 66 -2.51 -13.16 1.35
CA ARG A 66 -2.29 -12.44 0.09
C ARG A 66 -0.84 -11.97 -0.03
N GLN A 67 -0.27 -11.40 1.03
CA GLN A 67 1.14 -11.02 1.06
C GLN A 67 2.06 -12.23 0.81
N THR A 68 1.78 -13.37 1.44
CA THR A 68 2.55 -14.59 1.23
C THR A 68 2.51 -15.05 -0.22
N PHE A 69 1.39 -14.92 -0.93
CA PHE A 69 1.33 -15.22 -2.37
C PHE A 69 2.32 -14.37 -3.17
N ALA A 70 2.45 -13.07 -2.88
CA ALA A 70 3.42 -12.22 -3.55
C ALA A 70 4.86 -12.65 -3.26
N TYR A 71 5.17 -13.07 -2.03
CA TYR A 71 6.48 -13.63 -1.69
C TYR A 71 6.76 -14.98 -2.36
N VAL A 72 5.75 -15.83 -2.54
CA VAL A 72 5.88 -17.06 -3.34
C VAL A 72 6.23 -16.69 -4.77
N CYS A 73 5.58 -15.69 -5.37
CA CYS A 73 5.92 -15.22 -6.71
C CYS A 73 7.37 -14.71 -6.78
N GLU A 74 7.81 -13.90 -5.82
CA GLU A 74 9.20 -13.43 -5.69
C GLU A 74 10.18 -14.62 -5.65
N ARG A 75 9.90 -15.63 -4.83
CA ARG A 75 10.72 -16.85 -4.72
C ARG A 75 10.75 -17.66 -6.02
N VAL A 76 9.61 -17.84 -6.68
CA VAL A 76 9.53 -18.57 -7.95
C VAL A 76 10.41 -17.92 -9.02
N LEU A 77 10.45 -16.58 -9.06
CA LEU A 77 11.29 -15.81 -9.98
C LEU A 77 12.77 -15.92 -9.64
N LEU A 78 13.15 -15.80 -8.35
CA LEU A 78 14.55 -15.91 -7.89
C LEU A 78 15.14 -17.30 -8.11
N ASP A 79 14.37 -18.33 -7.78
CA ASP A 79 14.85 -19.71 -7.81
C ASP A 79 14.64 -20.36 -9.20
N HIS A 80 14.07 -19.60 -10.14
CA HIS A 80 13.71 -20.05 -11.50
C HIS A 80 12.88 -21.34 -11.47
N ALA A 81 11.96 -21.45 -10.49
CA ALA A 81 11.14 -22.64 -10.30
C ALA A 81 10.11 -22.84 -11.43
N LEU A 82 9.75 -21.76 -12.12
CA LEU A 82 8.98 -21.77 -13.36
C LEU A 82 9.77 -21.05 -14.46
N SER A 83 9.60 -21.48 -15.71
CA SER A 83 10.03 -20.66 -16.84
C SER A 83 9.25 -19.34 -16.86
N MET A 84 9.83 -18.29 -17.46
CA MET A 84 9.16 -16.99 -17.52
C MET A 84 7.79 -17.06 -18.23
N GLU A 85 7.66 -17.90 -19.25
CA GLU A 85 6.39 -18.14 -19.95
C GLU A 85 5.34 -18.76 -19.01
N GLN A 86 5.73 -19.78 -18.24
CA GLN A 86 4.84 -20.39 -17.24
C GLN A 86 4.46 -19.39 -16.14
N PHE A 87 5.40 -18.59 -15.63
CA PHE A 87 5.09 -17.57 -14.64
C PHE A 87 4.10 -16.53 -15.18
N ARG A 88 4.34 -16.05 -16.41
CA ARG A 88 3.47 -15.09 -17.12
C ARG A 88 2.05 -15.60 -17.32
N TYR A 89 1.89 -16.89 -17.55
CA TYR A 89 0.60 -17.51 -17.79
C TYR A 89 -0.13 -17.82 -16.48
N PHE A 90 0.55 -18.42 -15.50
CA PHE A 90 -0.06 -18.98 -14.31
C PHE A 90 -0.15 -18.03 -13.11
N LEU A 91 0.86 -17.19 -12.89
CA LEU A 91 0.98 -16.42 -11.63
C LEU A 91 0.90 -14.92 -11.82
N LEU A 92 1.50 -14.39 -12.90
CA LEU A 92 1.55 -12.96 -13.17
C LEU A 92 0.15 -12.28 -13.23
N PRO A 93 -0.91 -12.89 -13.80
CA PRO A 93 -2.25 -12.30 -13.78
C PRO A 93 -2.75 -11.99 -12.37
N HIS A 94 -2.51 -12.90 -11.44
CA HIS A 94 -2.93 -12.77 -10.04
C HIS A 94 -2.04 -11.80 -9.28
N LEU A 95 -0.73 -11.82 -9.54
CA LEU A 95 0.20 -10.88 -8.93
C LEU A 95 -0.11 -9.42 -9.33
N ILE A 96 -0.40 -9.16 -10.61
CA ILE A 96 -0.77 -7.82 -11.09
C ILE A 96 -2.11 -7.37 -10.50
N ALA A 97 -3.09 -8.27 -10.36
CA ALA A 97 -4.37 -7.92 -9.75
C ALA A 97 -4.21 -7.42 -8.30
N MET A 98 -3.20 -7.91 -7.57
CA MET A 98 -2.89 -7.47 -6.21
C MET A 98 -2.20 -6.10 -6.13
N ALA A 99 -1.84 -5.47 -7.26
CA ALA A 99 -1.35 -4.10 -7.25
C ALA A 99 -2.40 -3.11 -6.72
N ASP A 100 -3.69 -3.45 -6.79
CA ASP A 100 -4.79 -2.66 -6.26
C ASP A 100 -5.26 -3.13 -4.86
N ASP A 101 -4.46 -3.93 -4.15
CA ASP A 101 -4.82 -4.43 -2.81
C ASP A 101 -4.97 -3.28 -1.80
N SER A 102 -5.96 -3.37 -0.90
CA SER A 102 -6.19 -2.36 0.13
C SER A 102 -5.06 -2.26 1.16
N VAL A 103 -4.25 -3.31 1.32
CA VAL A 103 -3.19 -3.38 2.32
C VAL A 103 -1.82 -3.00 1.73
N VAL A 104 -1.23 -1.94 2.26
CA VAL A 104 0.11 -1.39 1.89
C VAL A 104 1.18 -2.48 1.81
N ASN A 105 1.27 -3.32 2.85
CA ASN A 105 2.23 -4.40 2.94
C ASN A 105 2.13 -5.44 1.80
N VAL A 106 0.93 -5.63 1.23
CA VAL A 106 0.72 -6.50 0.08
C VAL A 106 1.26 -5.81 -1.18
N ARG A 107 0.92 -4.53 -1.39
CA ARG A 107 1.40 -3.75 -2.56
C ARG A 107 2.93 -3.59 -2.58
N ILE A 108 3.59 -3.45 -1.44
CA ILE A 108 5.05 -3.46 -1.33
C ILE A 108 5.63 -4.82 -1.78
N ALA A 109 5.03 -5.93 -1.34
CA ALA A 109 5.46 -7.26 -1.74
C ALA A 109 5.28 -7.50 -3.25
N VAL A 110 4.21 -6.96 -3.84
CA VAL A 110 4.01 -6.95 -5.31
C VAL A 110 5.14 -6.22 -6.02
N CYS A 111 5.52 -5.01 -5.57
CA CYS A 111 6.63 -4.26 -6.15
C CYS A 111 7.94 -5.08 -6.18
N ARG A 112 8.23 -5.79 -5.08
CA ARG A 112 9.42 -6.65 -4.96
C ARG A 112 9.41 -7.84 -5.91
N ALA A 113 8.27 -8.50 -6.07
CA ALA A 113 8.16 -9.59 -7.03
C ALA A 113 8.29 -9.08 -8.47
N LEU A 114 7.63 -7.96 -8.79
CA LEU A 114 7.68 -7.36 -10.12
C LEU A 114 9.06 -6.82 -10.51
N SER A 115 9.90 -6.40 -9.54
CA SER A 115 11.27 -5.95 -9.83
C SER A 115 12.17 -7.03 -10.43
N LEU A 116 11.77 -8.30 -10.36
CA LEU A 116 12.49 -9.44 -10.91
C LEU A 116 12.03 -9.80 -12.33
N CYS A 117 10.99 -9.14 -12.83
CA CYS A 117 10.49 -9.34 -14.18
C CYS A 117 11.08 -8.30 -15.14
N ASP A 118 11.28 -8.68 -16.41
CA ASP A 118 11.53 -7.68 -17.45
C ASP A 118 10.34 -6.73 -17.58
N SER A 119 10.62 -5.43 -17.74
CA SER A 119 9.59 -4.37 -17.80
C SER A 119 8.55 -4.58 -18.91
N SER A 120 8.99 -5.13 -20.04
CA SER A 120 8.17 -5.43 -21.22
C SER A 120 7.26 -6.65 -21.07
N VAL A 121 7.38 -7.40 -19.96
CA VAL A 121 6.58 -8.59 -19.73
C VAL A 121 5.11 -8.21 -19.61
N GLN A 122 4.27 -8.86 -20.41
CA GLN A 122 2.82 -8.65 -20.43
C GLN A 122 2.09 -9.79 -19.74
N SER A 123 1.09 -9.43 -18.95
CA SER A 123 0.15 -10.41 -18.41
C SER A 123 -0.84 -10.88 -19.48
N HIS A 124 -1.18 -12.16 -19.43
CA HIS A 124 -2.28 -12.74 -20.22
C HIS A 124 -3.67 -12.43 -19.64
N ALA A 125 -3.75 -11.67 -18.54
CA ALA A 125 -5.01 -11.30 -17.92
C ALA A 125 -5.92 -10.55 -18.92
N ILE A 126 -7.12 -11.09 -19.13
CA ILE A 126 -8.24 -10.31 -19.65
C ILE A 126 -8.61 -9.34 -18.53
N ALA A 127 -8.46 -8.03 -18.77
CA ALA A 127 -8.92 -7.02 -17.84
C ALA A 127 -10.38 -7.30 -17.47
N SER A 128 -10.64 -7.53 -16.18
CA SER A 128 -11.98 -7.80 -15.61
C SER A 128 -13.00 -6.70 -15.96
N ASP A 129 -12.52 -5.52 -16.38
CA ASP A 129 -13.34 -4.45 -16.94
C ASP A 129 -13.20 -4.47 -18.47
N SER A 130 -14.29 -4.83 -19.17
CA SER A 130 -14.38 -4.97 -20.64
C SER A 130 -14.12 -3.68 -21.44
N ARG A 131 -13.54 -2.63 -20.81
CA ARG A 131 -13.14 -1.35 -21.41
C ARG A 131 -11.63 -1.13 -21.52
N ARG A 132 -10.78 -2.02 -20.98
CA ARG A 132 -9.32 -1.92 -21.16
C ARG A 132 -8.77 -3.17 -21.82
N LEU A 133 -8.90 -3.26 -23.14
CA LEU A 133 -8.42 -4.39 -23.96
C LEU A 133 -6.89 -4.49 -24.11
N SER A 134 -6.09 -3.67 -23.42
CA SER A 134 -4.63 -3.77 -23.50
C SER A 134 -4.08 -4.66 -22.38
N PRO A 135 -3.26 -5.69 -22.70
CA PRO A 135 -2.52 -6.42 -21.67
C PRO A 135 -1.63 -5.43 -20.90
N LEU A 136 -1.73 -5.46 -19.57
CA LEU A 136 -0.90 -4.64 -18.69
C LEU A 136 0.53 -5.21 -18.68
N THR A 137 1.50 -4.38 -19.02
CA THR A 137 2.93 -4.70 -18.84
C THR A 137 3.33 -4.52 -17.38
N VAL A 138 4.38 -5.20 -16.95
CA VAL A 138 4.99 -4.98 -15.63
C VAL A 138 5.34 -3.50 -15.43
N GLU A 139 5.89 -2.85 -16.46
CA GLU A 139 6.16 -1.41 -16.46
C GLU A 139 4.93 -0.57 -16.13
N THR A 140 3.81 -0.75 -16.85
CA THR A 140 2.60 0.04 -16.62
C THR A 140 2.01 -0.14 -15.21
N VAL A 141 2.21 -1.32 -14.61
CA VAL A 141 1.78 -1.59 -13.24
C VAL A 141 2.69 -0.90 -12.23
N LEU A 142 4.01 -0.95 -12.44
CA LEU A 142 4.98 -0.25 -11.59
C LEU A 142 4.85 1.27 -11.69
N GLU A 143 4.55 1.81 -12.87
CA GLU A 143 4.25 3.25 -13.05
C GLU A 143 3.03 3.68 -12.23
N ARG A 144 1.96 2.87 -12.22
CA ARG A 144 0.78 3.12 -11.37
C ARG A 144 1.13 3.07 -9.88
N LEU A 145 1.87 2.05 -9.46
CA LEU A 145 2.32 1.90 -8.07
C LEU A 145 3.30 2.99 -7.65
N ALA A 146 4.07 3.57 -8.57
CA ALA A 146 4.93 4.72 -8.30
C ALA A 146 4.14 6.01 -7.99
N ALA A 147 2.86 6.06 -8.38
CA ALA A 147 1.91 7.11 -8.03
C ALA A 147 0.96 6.72 -6.88
N ASP A 148 1.28 5.65 -6.13
CA ASP A 148 0.47 5.19 -5.00
C ASP A 148 0.34 6.27 -3.90
N ALA A 149 -0.81 6.29 -3.23
CA ALA A 149 -1.06 7.21 -2.13
C ALA A 149 -0.13 6.96 -0.92
N ASP A 150 0.32 5.72 -0.74
CA ASP A 150 1.30 5.36 0.27
C ASP A 150 2.73 5.59 -0.25
N MET A 151 3.49 6.40 0.49
CA MET A 151 4.85 6.79 0.10
C MET A 151 5.83 5.62 0.04
N ASP A 152 5.63 4.59 0.86
CA ASP A 152 6.54 3.44 0.90
C ASP A 152 6.27 2.51 -0.30
N VAL A 153 5.01 2.37 -0.71
CA VAL A 153 4.65 1.70 -1.98
C VAL A 153 5.24 2.45 -3.16
N ALA A 154 5.00 3.76 -3.25
CA ALA A 154 5.52 4.59 -4.32
C ALA A 154 7.05 4.53 -4.43
N ARG A 155 7.74 4.51 -3.29
CA ARG A 155 9.20 4.34 -3.25
C ARG A 155 9.62 2.94 -3.70
N ALA A 156 8.95 1.90 -3.22
CA ALA A 156 9.26 0.51 -3.61
C ALA A 156 9.08 0.30 -5.12
N ALA A 157 8.04 0.87 -5.72
CA ALA A 157 7.81 0.81 -7.17
C ALA A 157 8.90 1.54 -7.97
N ARG A 158 9.30 2.75 -7.54
CA ARG A 158 10.42 3.48 -8.16
C ARG A 158 11.73 2.67 -8.11
N GLN A 159 12.01 2.05 -6.96
CA GLN A 159 13.16 1.15 -6.82
C GLN A 159 13.07 -0.06 -7.76
N ALA A 160 11.89 -0.68 -7.88
CA ALA A 160 11.65 -1.80 -8.78
C ALA A 160 11.89 -1.45 -10.25
N MET A 161 11.64 -0.19 -10.65
CA MET A 161 11.95 0.34 -11.98
C MET A 161 13.43 0.73 -12.16
N GLY A 162 14.30 0.42 -11.20
CA GLY A 162 15.72 0.76 -11.25
C GLY A 162 16.02 2.25 -11.02
N GLN A 163 15.04 3.04 -10.56
CA GLN A 163 15.30 4.42 -10.16
C GLN A 163 16.08 4.38 -8.84
N THR A 164 17.35 4.81 -8.88
CA THR A 164 18.14 4.95 -7.67
C THR A 164 17.50 6.05 -6.83
N VAL A 165 16.89 5.66 -5.70
CA VAL A 165 16.53 6.60 -4.64
C VAL A 165 17.86 7.03 -4.02
N GLY A 166 18.60 7.92 -4.71
CA GLY A 166 19.77 8.57 -4.14
C GLY A 166 19.29 9.24 -2.87
N ASN A 167 19.84 8.80 -1.72
CA ASN A 167 19.45 9.20 -0.36
C ASN A 167 18.51 10.42 -0.35
N GLU A 168 17.20 10.19 -0.49
CA GLU A 168 16.21 11.24 -0.25
C GLU A 168 16.32 11.48 1.26
N THR A 169 17.26 12.33 1.66
CA THR A 169 17.36 12.81 3.02
C THR A 169 16.01 13.45 3.30
N VAL A 170 15.21 12.80 4.13
CA VAL A 170 13.99 13.39 4.65
C VAL A 170 14.44 14.64 5.37
N ASP A 171 14.21 15.81 4.77
CA ASP A 171 14.53 17.08 5.43
C ASP A 171 13.62 17.19 6.65
N VAL A 172 14.18 16.83 7.81
CA VAL A 172 13.48 16.88 9.09
C VAL A 172 13.10 18.32 9.43
N SER A 173 13.81 19.31 8.88
CA SER A 173 13.49 20.74 9.02
C SER A 173 12.08 21.03 8.48
N MET A 174 11.68 20.37 7.39
CA MET A 174 10.36 20.52 6.78
C MET A 174 9.26 19.69 7.45
N ARG A 175 9.60 18.80 8.40
CA ARG A 175 8.60 18.02 9.15
C ARG A 175 7.71 18.93 10.00
N GLY A 176 8.28 19.91 10.69
CA GLY A 176 7.52 20.87 11.49
C GLY A 176 6.59 21.74 10.65
N PHE A 177 7.03 22.13 9.45
CA PHE A 177 6.22 22.90 8.51
C PHE A 177 4.99 22.12 8.05
N ARG A 178 5.17 20.85 7.66
CA ARG A 178 4.06 19.97 7.24
C ARG A 178 3.07 19.65 8.36
N ILE A 179 3.55 19.52 9.60
CA ILE A 179 2.68 19.34 10.78
C ILE A 179 1.84 20.61 10.98
N ARG A 180 2.46 21.79 10.94
CA ARG A 180 1.75 23.06 11.12
C ARG A 180 0.73 23.33 10.01
N GLU A 181 1.08 23.02 8.76
CA GLU A 181 0.17 23.17 7.63
C GLU A 181 -1.06 22.25 7.76
N ARG A 182 -0.86 21.02 8.24
CA ARG A 182 -1.95 20.08 8.54
C ARG A 182 -2.82 20.52 9.72
N GLU A 183 -2.21 21.03 10.79
CA GLU A 183 -2.94 21.61 11.93
C GLU A 183 -3.74 22.83 11.52
N ASN A 184 -3.17 23.73 10.70
CA ASN A 184 -3.86 24.89 10.18
C ASN A 184 -5.03 24.50 9.27
N ALA A 185 -4.85 23.52 8.38
CA ALA A 185 -5.95 23.02 7.54
C ALA A 185 -7.05 22.34 8.36
N PHE A 186 -6.68 21.61 9.43
CA PHE A 186 -7.65 21.02 10.36
C PHE A 186 -8.45 22.08 11.11
N LEU A 187 -7.77 23.13 11.59
CA LEU A 187 -8.40 24.27 12.26
C LEU A 187 -9.28 25.07 11.32
N ASP A 188 -8.86 25.28 10.07
CA ASP A 188 -9.66 25.98 9.05
C ASP A 188 -10.98 25.23 8.82
N VAL A 189 -10.94 23.91 8.67
CA VAL A 189 -12.16 23.08 8.53
C VAL A 189 -13.04 23.10 9.79
N HIS A 190 -12.47 23.21 10.99
CA HIS A 190 -13.24 23.19 12.25
C HIS A 190 -13.69 24.56 12.76
N LEU A 191 -13.12 25.66 12.24
CA LEU A 191 -13.49 27.03 12.61
C LEU A 191 -14.46 27.67 11.62
N VAL A 192 -14.64 27.08 10.43
CA VAL A 192 -15.59 27.57 9.42
C VAL A 192 -17.06 27.26 9.78
N ASP A 193 -17.32 26.30 10.69
CA ASP A 193 -18.68 25.88 11.04
C ASP A 193 -19.24 26.44 12.35
N ASN A 194 -18.60 27.43 13.01
CA ASN A 194 -19.10 27.98 14.28
C ASN A 194 -18.95 29.50 14.44
N TYR A 195 -19.10 30.25 13.33
CA TYR A 195 -19.52 31.65 13.42
C TYR A 195 -21.02 31.72 13.09
N GLU A 196 -21.85 31.19 13.97
CA GLU A 196 -23.24 31.67 14.03
C GLU A 196 -23.16 33.17 14.32
N GLU A 197 -23.68 33.99 13.40
CA GLU A 197 -23.82 35.45 13.51
C GLU A 197 -24.83 35.87 14.60
N ASP A 198 -24.89 35.14 15.71
CA ASP A 198 -25.80 35.47 16.80
C ASP A 198 -25.05 36.23 17.90
N ASP A 199 -25.35 37.54 17.92
CA ASP A 199 -25.24 38.47 19.04
C ASP A 199 -23.93 39.27 19.19
N MET A 200 -23.74 40.24 18.28
CA MET A 200 -23.09 41.51 18.63
C MET A 200 -24.05 42.69 18.47
N SER A 201 -25.24 42.58 19.09
CA SER A 201 -26.07 43.76 19.36
C SER A 201 -25.43 44.57 20.51
N LEU A 202 -24.48 45.43 20.16
CA LEU A 202 -23.93 46.43 21.08
C LEU A 202 -25.05 47.37 21.56
N CYS A 203 -25.39 47.27 22.84
CA CYS A 203 -26.27 48.19 23.55
C CYS A 203 -25.81 49.64 23.34
N SER A 204 -26.54 50.38 22.51
CA SER A 204 -26.29 51.79 22.20
C SER A 204 -27.18 52.69 23.06
N ASP A 205 -26.83 52.87 24.33
CA ASP A 205 -27.41 53.94 25.16
C ASP A 205 -26.30 54.81 25.75
N TYR A 206 -25.83 55.76 24.92
CA TYR A 206 -25.09 56.93 25.40
C TYR A 206 -26.10 57.92 26.00
N THR A 207 -26.42 57.77 27.28
CA THR A 207 -27.03 58.85 28.07
C THR A 207 -25.94 59.68 28.74
N ASN A 208 -25.85 60.92 28.27
CA ASN A 208 -25.00 62.01 28.73
C ASN A 208 -25.22 62.28 30.23
N SER A 209 -24.19 62.14 31.07
CA SER A 209 -24.15 62.77 32.39
C SER A 209 -22.74 63.31 32.67
N GLU A 210 -22.69 64.64 32.69
CA GLU A 210 -21.54 65.50 32.95
C GLU A 210 -20.79 65.12 34.24
N THR A 211 -19.45 65.14 34.20
CA THR A 211 -18.61 65.15 35.41
C THR A 211 -17.84 66.49 35.45
N PRO A 212 -17.86 67.24 36.57
CA PRO A 212 -17.22 68.54 36.64
C PRO A 212 -15.73 68.43 36.99
N THR A 213 -14.92 69.16 36.21
CA THR A 213 -13.52 69.55 36.46
C THR A 213 -13.29 70.11 37.86
N ARG A 214 -12.25 69.64 38.57
CA ARG A 214 -11.65 70.36 39.70
C ARG A 214 -10.16 70.59 39.47
N ASN A 215 -9.85 71.86 39.19
CA ASN A 215 -8.53 72.41 38.94
C ASN A 215 -7.56 72.27 40.13
N LYS A 216 -6.29 72.03 39.76
CA LYS A 216 -5.10 72.06 40.59
C LYS A 216 -4.64 73.53 40.73
N GLN A 217 -4.55 74.05 41.95
CA GLN A 217 -3.99 75.37 42.21
C GLN A 217 -2.65 75.22 42.94
N MET A 218 -1.59 75.74 42.30
CA MET A 218 -0.26 75.92 42.88
C MET A 218 -0.29 77.04 43.93
N GLY A 219 0.53 76.88 44.98
CA GLY A 219 0.90 77.94 45.91
C GLY A 219 2.14 77.54 46.70
N LEU A 220 3.30 78.01 46.24
CA LEU A 220 4.53 78.16 47.02
C LEU A 220 4.41 79.44 47.86
N SER A 221 4.82 79.40 49.12
CA SER A 221 5.26 80.59 49.89
C SER A 221 6.18 80.13 51.02
N ASP A 222 7.42 80.61 50.94
CA ASP A 222 8.47 80.90 51.95
C ASP A 222 8.56 80.11 53.27
#